data_AF-A0A7C6YZS8-F1
#
_entry.id   AF-A0A7C6YZS8-F1
#
_cell.length_a   1.000
_cell.length_b   1.000
_cell.length_c   1.000
_cell.angle_alpha   90.00
_cell.angle_beta   90.00
_cell.angle_gamma   90.00
#
_symmetry.space_group_name_H-M   'P 1'
#
loop_
_entity.id
_entity.type
_entity.pdbx_description
1 polymer ?
#
loop_
_entity_poly.entity_id
_entity_poly.type
_entity_poly.pdbx_seq_one_letter_code
_entity_poly.pdbx_strand_id
1 'polypeptide(L)'
;KQNEIKLNDFTIIVENEFATVAISTLTYDPVNNSQNMLLTAVGLADTADSKYNDDETTLIDPGIGPIECEVIKAKISIKTNKRNLKVWSVDAEGFFTGVIPSTYEGGNFQFEIGNEFESIYYLIQEQ
;
A
#
# COMPACT_ATOMS: atom_id res chain seq x y z
N LYS A 1 -1.67 17.61 -12.35
CA LYS A 1 -1.37 16.52 -11.40
C LYS A 1 -2.71 15.98 -10.89
N GLN A 2 -3.00 14.70 -11.07
CA GLN A 2 -4.26 14.09 -10.62
C GLN A 2 -3.98 13.33 -9.34
N ASN A 3 -4.03 14.04 -8.20
CA ASN A 3 -3.64 13.47 -6.91
C ASN A 3 -4.73 12.60 -6.30
N GLU A 4 -5.99 12.80 -6.72
CA GLU A 4 -7.13 11.99 -6.31
C GLU A 4 -7.57 11.07 -7.45
N ILE A 5 -7.65 9.78 -7.14
CA ILE A 5 -8.30 8.78 -8.00
C ILE A 5 -9.49 8.23 -7.25
N LYS A 6 -10.67 8.36 -7.86
CA LYS A 6 -11.94 7.90 -7.32
C LYS A 6 -12.51 6.80 -8.19
N LEU A 7 -12.63 5.61 -7.61
CA LEU A 7 -13.36 4.47 -8.14
C LEU A 7 -14.71 4.37 -7.42
N ASN A 8 -15.53 3.36 -7.76
CA ASN A 8 -16.86 3.20 -7.17
C ASN A 8 -16.83 3.12 -5.64
N ASP A 9 -15.97 2.23 -5.12
CA ASP A 9 -15.87 1.87 -3.71
C ASP A 9 -14.50 2.16 -3.08
N PHE A 10 -13.58 2.74 -3.86
CA PHE A 10 -12.21 3.01 -3.44
C PHE A 10 -11.83 4.43 -3.87
N THR A 11 -11.29 5.22 -2.96
CA THR A 11 -10.71 6.53 -3.25
C THR A 11 -9.33 6.58 -2.64
N ILE A 12 -8.39 7.13 -3.40
CA ILE A 12 -7.03 7.36 -2.94
C ILE A 12 -6.59 8.77 -3.28
N ILE A 13 -5.92 9.40 -2.32
CA ILE A 13 -5.25 10.68 -2.49
C ILE A 13 -3.76 10.46 -2.19
N VAL A 14 -2.90 10.67 -3.17
CA VAL A 14 -1.44 10.45 -3.05
C VAL A 14 -0.70 11.79 -3.08
N GLU A 15 0.29 11.95 -2.20
CA GLU A 15 1.13 13.16 -2.15
C GLU A 15 2.33 13.08 -3.12
N ASN A 16 2.89 11.88 -3.30
CA ASN A 16 4.02 11.61 -4.18
C ASN A 16 3.75 12.05 -5.64
N GLU A 17 4.82 12.23 -6.41
CA GLU A 17 4.68 12.58 -7.83
C GLU A 17 4.24 11.41 -8.68
N PHE A 18 4.81 10.23 -8.41
CA PHE A 18 4.50 8.98 -9.07
C PHE A 18 4.31 7.89 -8.03
N ALA A 19 3.28 7.07 -8.21
CA ALA A 19 3.05 5.89 -7.39
C ALA A 19 2.19 4.90 -8.16
N THR A 20 2.45 3.62 -7.95
CA THR A 20 1.49 2.55 -8.27
C THR A 20 0.83 2.12 -6.97
N VAL A 21 -0.50 2.20 -6.94
CA VAL A 21 -1.29 1.67 -5.83
C VAL A 21 -2.29 0.65 -6.37
N ALA A 22 -2.22 -0.55 -5.82
CA ALA A 22 -3.10 -1.66 -6.16
C ALA A 22 -3.80 -2.15 -4.90
N ILE A 23 -5.10 -2.44 -5.01
CA ILE A 23 -5.86 -3.13 -3.97
C ILE A 23 -6.42 -4.43 -4.56
N SER A 24 -6.17 -5.52 -3.86
CA SER A 24 -6.66 -6.85 -4.22
C SER A 24 -7.47 -7.43 -3.07
N THR A 25 -8.61 -8.06 -3.37
CA THR A 25 -9.29 -8.88 -2.37
C THR A 25 -8.58 -10.23 -2.28
N LEU A 26 -8.41 -10.74 -1.07
CA LEU A 26 -7.89 -12.08 -0.80
C LEU A 26 -9.05 -13.06 -0.52
N THR A 27 -10.23 -12.72 -1.03
CA THR A 27 -11.50 -13.43 -0.90
C THR A 27 -12.19 -13.45 -2.25
N TYR A 28 -13.37 -14.08 -2.33
CA TYR A 28 -14.24 -14.01 -3.52
C TYR A 28 -15.17 -12.78 -3.52
N ASP A 29 -15.18 -12.02 -2.44
CA ASP A 29 -16.02 -10.82 -2.31
C ASP A 29 -15.39 -9.62 -3.01
N PRO A 30 -16.20 -8.66 -3.51
CA PRO A 30 -15.71 -7.37 -3.96
C PRO A 30 -15.12 -6.55 -2.80
N VAL A 31 -14.32 -5.52 -3.12
CA VAL A 31 -13.66 -4.63 -2.15
C VAL A 31 -14.62 -4.09 -1.09
N ASN A 32 -15.85 -3.74 -1.47
CA ASN A 32 -16.84 -3.18 -0.55
C ASN A 32 -17.43 -4.17 0.48
N ASN A 33 -17.18 -5.47 0.33
CA ASN A 33 -17.68 -6.52 1.23
C ASN A 33 -16.58 -7.51 1.67
N SER A 34 -15.33 -7.33 1.24
CA SER A 34 -14.25 -8.28 1.53
C SER A 34 -13.77 -8.20 2.97
N GLN A 35 -13.54 -9.36 3.57
CA GLN A 35 -12.98 -9.50 4.92
C GLN A 35 -11.45 -9.48 4.95
N ASN A 36 -10.81 -9.62 3.79
CA ASN A 36 -9.37 -9.71 3.67
C ASN A 36 -8.93 -9.09 2.36
N MET A 37 -8.06 -8.08 2.43
CA MET A 37 -7.56 -7.35 1.27
C MET A 37 -6.07 -7.05 1.45
N LEU A 38 -5.37 -6.97 0.33
CA LEU A 38 -3.98 -6.53 0.26
C LEU A 38 -3.92 -5.20 -0.51
N LEU A 39 -3.41 -4.17 0.15
CA LEU A 39 -3.02 -2.92 -0.48
C LEU A 39 -1.52 -2.95 -0.72
N THR A 40 -1.12 -2.71 -1.97
CA THR A 40 0.28 -2.54 -2.38
C THR A 40 0.47 -1.10 -2.84
N ALA A 41 1.42 -0.38 -2.26
CA ALA A 41 1.77 0.99 -2.62
C ALA A 41 3.28 1.10 -2.85
N VAL A 42 3.69 1.38 -4.08
CA VAL A 42 5.11 1.42 -4.46
C VAL A 42 5.40 2.58 -5.40
N GLY A 43 6.51 3.26 -5.17
CA GLY A 43 7.06 4.31 -6.02
C GLY A 43 8.34 3.82 -6.67
N LEU A 44 9.41 4.62 -6.55
CA LEU A 44 10.76 4.14 -6.84
C LEU A 44 11.13 3.04 -5.84
N ALA A 45 11.66 1.94 -6.35
CA ALA A 45 12.17 0.84 -5.52
C ALA A 45 13.37 0.21 -6.21
N ASP A 46 14.38 -0.13 -5.43
CA ASP A 46 15.57 -0.84 -5.89
C ASP A 46 16.11 -1.76 -4.79
N THR A 47 17.03 -2.66 -5.14
CA THR A 47 17.72 -3.51 -4.17
C THR A 47 18.97 -2.81 -3.69
N ALA A 48 19.20 -2.73 -2.38
CA ALA A 48 20.41 -2.16 -1.83
C ALA A 48 21.66 -2.85 -2.41
N ASP A 49 22.68 -2.04 -2.67
CA ASP A 49 23.94 -2.41 -3.33
C ASP A 49 23.81 -2.85 -4.80
N SER A 50 22.65 -2.62 -5.44
CA SER A 50 22.53 -2.76 -6.90
C SER A 50 23.54 -1.84 -7.61
N LYS A 51 24.07 -2.29 -8.75
CA LYS A 51 24.95 -1.48 -9.61
C LYS A 51 24.46 -1.52 -11.04
N TYR A 52 24.45 -0.35 -11.65
CA TYR A 52 24.12 -0.18 -13.06
C TYR A 52 25.36 0.31 -13.83
N ASN A 53 25.27 0.28 -15.16
CA ASN A 53 26.22 0.96 -16.03
C ASN A 53 26.09 2.50 -15.93
N ASP A 54 27.03 3.22 -16.53
CA ASP A 54 27.15 4.69 -16.38
C ASP A 54 25.90 5.50 -16.79
N ASP A 55 25.01 4.93 -17.63
CA ASP A 55 23.76 5.55 -18.06
C ASP A 55 22.51 5.03 -17.32
N GLU A 56 22.69 4.17 -16.30
CA GLU A 56 21.64 3.56 -15.48
C GLU A 56 20.59 2.75 -16.25
N THR A 57 20.91 2.27 -17.46
CA THR A 57 19.97 1.50 -18.30
C THR A 57 20.09 -0.01 -18.16
N THR A 58 21.22 -0.51 -17.63
CA THR A 58 21.52 -1.95 -17.54
C THR A 58 22.02 -2.30 -16.15
N LEU A 59 21.36 -3.27 -15.52
CA LEU A 59 21.77 -3.86 -14.25
C LEU A 59 23.04 -4.70 -14.44
N ILE A 60 24.13 -4.33 -13.76
CA ILE A 60 25.41 -5.05 -13.75
C ILE A 60 25.49 -6.00 -12.55
N ASP A 61 25.03 -5.53 -11.39
CA ASP A 61 25.03 -6.27 -10.14
C ASP A 61 23.64 -6.09 -9.48
N PRO A 62 22.89 -7.17 -9.22
CA PRO A 62 21.56 -7.06 -8.62
C PRO A 62 21.56 -6.61 -7.15
N GLY A 63 22.72 -6.57 -6.48
CA GLY A 63 22.79 -6.30 -5.05
C GLY A 63 22.34 -7.51 -4.20
N ILE A 64 22.42 -7.37 -2.88
CA ILE A 64 22.03 -8.42 -1.92
C ILE A 64 20.94 -7.97 -0.93
N GLY A 65 20.50 -6.71 -1.02
CA GLY A 65 19.33 -6.21 -0.31
C GLY A 65 19.64 -5.56 1.05
N PRO A 66 18.62 -4.99 1.73
CA PRO A 66 17.17 -5.12 1.49
C PRO A 66 16.66 -4.33 0.28
N ILE A 67 15.38 -4.49 -0.06
CA ILE A 67 14.72 -3.57 -0.99
C ILE A 67 14.61 -2.20 -0.31
N GLU A 68 15.10 -1.17 -0.98
CA GLU A 68 14.91 0.23 -0.63
C GLU A 68 13.78 0.78 -1.49
N CYS A 69 12.77 1.37 -0.86
CA CYS A 69 11.63 1.93 -1.57
C CYS A 69 11.30 3.34 -1.07
N GLU A 70 10.92 4.19 -2.01
CA GLU A 70 10.29 5.46 -1.70
C GLU A 70 9.00 5.23 -0.90
N VAL A 71 8.87 5.93 0.22
CA VAL A 71 7.65 5.90 1.03
C VAL A 71 6.51 6.56 0.26
N ILE A 72 5.45 5.78 0.00
CA ILE A 72 4.21 6.32 -0.52
C ILE A 72 3.36 6.88 0.61
N LYS A 73 3.09 8.18 0.56
CA LYS A 73 2.17 8.88 1.45
C LYS A 73 0.83 9.03 0.78
N ALA A 74 -0.18 8.39 1.37
CA ALA A 74 -1.52 8.39 0.80
C ALA A 74 -2.62 8.30 1.85
N LYS A 75 -3.75 8.93 1.55
CA LYS A 75 -5.01 8.76 2.26
C LYS A 75 -5.90 7.80 1.48
N ILE A 76 -6.36 6.74 2.13
CA ILE A 76 -7.20 5.71 1.54
C ILE A 76 -8.60 5.79 2.13
N SER A 77 -9.62 5.64 1.28
CA SER A 77 -11.02 5.57 1.67
C SER A 77 -11.70 4.40 0.94
N ILE A 78 -12.29 3.48 1.70
CA ILE A 78 -13.01 2.31 1.17
C ILE A 78 -14.46 2.40 1.61
N LYS A 79 -15.40 2.42 0.66
CA LYS A 79 -16.81 2.23 0.99
C LYS A 79 -17.05 0.76 1.26
N THR A 80 -17.50 0.43 2.47
CA THR A 80 -17.70 -0.96 2.86
C THR A 80 -18.76 -1.10 3.94
N ASN A 81 -19.40 -2.26 3.98
CA ASN A 81 -20.29 -2.68 5.08
C ASN A 81 -19.53 -3.35 6.25
N LYS A 82 -18.24 -3.66 6.07
CA LYS A 82 -17.38 -4.28 7.09
C LYS A 82 -16.96 -3.24 8.12
N ARG A 83 -17.41 -3.43 9.35
CA ARG A 83 -17.26 -2.43 10.44
C ARG A 83 -15.99 -2.62 11.27
N ASN A 84 -15.43 -3.82 11.28
CA ASN A 84 -14.34 -4.22 12.16
C ASN A 84 -13.04 -4.49 11.39
N LEU A 85 -12.79 -3.73 10.32
CA LEU A 85 -11.52 -3.83 9.59
C LEU A 85 -10.38 -3.21 10.41
N LYS A 86 -9.21 -3.85 10.35
CA LYS A 86 -7.92 -3.30 10.80
C LYS A 86 -6.94 -3.28 9.63
N VAL A 87 -6.01 -2.35 9.68
CA VAL A 87 -4.92 -2.26 8.71
C VAL A 87 -3.61 -2.61 9.40
N TRP A 88 -2.90 -3.57 8.83
CA TRP A 88 -1.59 -4.03 9.27
C TRP A 88 -0.56 -3.69 8.22
N SER A 89 0.54 -3.06 8.63
CA SER A 89 1.74 -3.00 7.79
C SER A 89 2.44 -4.35 7.81
N VAL A 90 2.96 -4.76 6.65
CA VAL A 90 3.55 -6.08 6.43
C VAL A 90 4.87 -5.94 5.70
N ASP A 91 5.93 -6.61 6.13
CA ASP A 91 7.20 -6.62 5.38
C ASP A 91 7.16 -7.54 4.15
N ALA A 92 8.28 -7.60 3.41
CA ALA A 92 8.41 -8.42 2.21
C ALA A 92 8.34 -9.94 2.48
N GLU A 93 8.51 -10.37 3.74
CA GLU A 93 8.40 -11.78 4.15
C GLU A 93 7.00 -12.14 4.65
N GLY A 94 6.10 -11.15 4.78
CA GLY A 94 4.74 -11.34 5.22
C GLY A 94 4.54 -11.17 6.74
N PHE A 95 5.54 -10.68 7.48
CA PHE A 95 5.41 -10.44 8.92
C PHE A 95 4.77 -9.09 9.21
N PHE A 96 3.93 -9.04 10.24
CA PHE A 96 3.33 -7.79 10.70
C PHE A 96 4.37 -6.89 11.36
N THR A 97 4.47 -5.67 10.88
CA THR A 97 5.40 -4.66 11.39
C THR A 97 4.72 -3.60 12.25
N GLY A 98 3.40 -3.42 12.09
CA GLY A 98 2.60 -2.51 12.91
C GLY A 98 1.14 -2.42 12.51
N VAL A 99 0.34 -1.73 13.33
CA VAL A 99 -1.07 -1.43 13.06
C VAL A 99 -1.18 0.01 12.60
N ILE A 100 -1.82 0.24 11.46
CA ILE A 100 -2.12 1.58 10.98
C ILE A 100 -3.46 2.03 11.59
N PRO A 101 -3.51 3.23 12.22
CA PRO A 101 -4.75 3.79 12.71
C PRO A 101 -5.78 3.95 11.59
N SER A 102 -7.00 3.50 11.85
CA SER A 102 -8.10 3.54 10.90
C SER A 102 -9.42 3.89 11.57
N THR A 103 -10.30 4.59 10.84
CA THR A 103 -11.64 4.96 11.30
C THR A 103 -12.70 4.38 10.38
N TYR A 104 -13.87 4.08 10.94
CA TYR A 104 -15.05 3.69 10.18
C TYR A 104 -16.21 4.58 10.57
N GLU A 105 -16.71 5.38 9.61
CA GLU A 105 -17.84 6.29 9.82
C GLU A 105 -18.78 6.24 8.61
N GLY A 106 -20.07 6.03 8.86
CA GLY A 106 -21.10 6.17 7.81
C GLY A 106 -20.96 5.25 6.59
N GLY A 107 -20.36 4.06 6.72
CA GLY A 107 -20.14 3.15 5.57
C GLY A 107 -18.81 3.35 4.87
N ASN A 108 -17.91 4.15 5.45
CA ASN A 108 -16.63 4.50 4.86
C ASN A 108 -15.50 4.20 5.85
N PHE A 109 -14.59 3.33 5.45
CA PHE A 109 -13.38 2.96 6.17
C PHE A 109 -12.20 3.79 5.66
N GLN A 110 -11.48 4.46 6.55
CA GLN A 110 -10.42 5.41 6.21
C GLN A 110 -9.16 5.18 7.01
N PHE A 111 -8.01 5.36 6.38
CA PHE A 111 -6.69 5.30 7.00
C PHE A 111 -5.66 6.04 6.13
N GLU A 112 -4.48 6.27 6.69
CA GLU A 112 -3.37 6.95 6.03
C GLU A 112 -2.12 6.07 6.11
N ILE A 113 -1.36 5.98 5.02
CA ILE A 113 -0.09 5.24 4.93
C ILE A 113 1.08 6.20 4.74
N GLY A 114 2.29 5.76 5.10
CA GLY A 114 3.54 6.52 4.92
C GLY A 114 3.87 7.52 6.03
N ASN A 115 3.14 7.47 7.17
CA ASN A 115 3.43 8.27 8.37
C ASN A 115 4.11 7.46 9.48
N GLU A 116 3.74 6.19 9.61
CA GLU A 116 4.28 5.23 10.57
C GLU A 116 4.18 3.82 9.96
N PHE A 117 5.10 2.93 10.37
CA PHE A 117 5.18 1.56 9.86
C PHE A 117 5.17 1.50 8.33
N GLU A 118 6.03 2.30 7.69
CA GLU A 118 6.09 2.40 6.25
C GLU A 118 6.41 1.05 5.61
N SER A 119 5.61 0.68 4.63
CA SER A 119 5.80 -0.54 3.84
C SER A 119 5.25 -0.39 2.43
N ILE A 120 5.68 -1.30 1.56
CA ILE A 120 5.06 -1.58 0.27
C ILE A 120 3.70 -2.27 0.45
N TYR A 121 3.52 -3.08 1.49
CA TYR A 121 2.35 -3.95 1.68
C TYR A 121 1.57 -3.62 2.96
N TYR A 122 0.24 -3.57 2.83
CA TYR A 122 -0.68 -3.42 3.95
C TYR A 122 -1.84 -4.43 3.84
N LEU A 123 -2.04 -5.24 4.88
CA LEU A 123 -3.15 -6.17 4.99
C LEU A 123 -4.33 -5.50 5.70
N ILE A 124 -5.50 -5.53 5.07
CA ILE A 124 -6.75 -4.98 5.62
C ILE A 124 -7.67 -6.15 5.93
N GLN A 125 -7.93 -6.39 7.21
CA GLN A 125 -8.58 -7.62 7.68
C GLN A 125 -9.70 -7.36 8.70
N GLU A 126 -10.82 -8.06 8.54
CA GLU A 126 -11.88 -8.11 9.55
C GLU A 126 -11.40 -8.88 10.79
N GLN A 127 -11.80 -8.40 11.97
CA GLN A 127 -11.47 -8.97 13.28
C GLN A 127 -12.69 -9.60 13.94
#